data_AF-A0AAE4ABE6-F1
#
_entry.id   AF-A0AAE4ABE6-F1
#
_cell.length_a   1.000
_cell.length_b   1.000
_cell.length_c   1.000
_cell.angle_alpha   90.00
_cell.angle_beta   90.00
_cell.angle_gamma   90.00
#
_symmetry.space_group_name_H-M   'P 1'
#
loop_
_entity.id
_entity.type
_entity.pdbx_description
1 polymer ?
#
loop_
_entity_poly.entity_id
_entity_poly.type
_entity_poly.pdbx_seq_one_letter_code
_entity_poly.pdbx_strand_id
1 'polypeptide(L)'
;APVLAAGRGGRLIAAWVQPWTSVAARPGAAATLRRRLVAAVLQPGASGFGEPQPIDDVGDGAVADPSLAIAPSGAALVVYRVVTDPLTPGLVTTTRTPMRTGDALVDVRIARFNGVAWSSLGAVNRAPRQVTMRRPTAANTPALAVGAGDAAAVAWQEPDADGVARIWARRVFSSGFGAASQLSPSSLGAERVTADADAPALAVAGNAQAVAAFRVGGAGGGIFANQLAAGDTGASSDAGAGGSGAGAGGSGAGAGGGAGSGSGAGAVVGWRPA
;
A
#
# COMPACT_ATOMS: atom_id res chain seq x y z
N ALA A 1 -13.41 -2.34 -8.39
CA ALA A 1 -13.55 -3.43 -9.39
C ALA A 1 -13.15 -4.76 -8.76
N PRO A 2 -13.58 -5.93 -9.28
CA PRO A 2 -12.99 -7.20 -8.88
C PRO A 2 -11.50 -7.25 -9.23
N VAL A 3 -10.71 -7.97 -8.44
CA VAL A 3 -9.30 -8.28 -8.72
C VAL A 3 -9.09 -9.79 -8.71
N LEU A 4 -8.16 -10.26 -9.53
CA LEU A 4 -7.85 -11.67 -9.73
C LEU A 4 -6.35 -11.89 -9.54
N ALA A 5 -5.98 -12.95 -8.84
CA ALA A 5 -4.60 -13.40 -8.75
C ALA A 5 -4.52 -14.89 -9.09
N ALA A 6 -3.42 -15.26 -9.75
CA ALA A 6 -3.12 -16.63 -10.14
C ALA A 6 -2.00 -17.21 -9.27
N GLY A 7 -2.18 -18.46 -8.86
CA GLY A 7 -1.19 -19.25 -8.13
C GLY A 7 -0.71 -20.46 -8.93
N ARG A 8 0.09 -21.31 -8.29
CA ARG A 8 0.57 -22.55 -8.90
C ARG A 8 -0.59 -23.52 -9.20
N GLY A 9 -0.40 -24.34 -10.24
CA GLY A 9 -1.37 -25.38 -10.61
C GLY A 9 -2.70 -24.86 -11.16
N GLY A 10 -2.77 -23.60 -11.61
CA GLY A 10 -4.01 -23.01 -12.12
C GLY A 10 -5.00 -22.58 -11.06
N ARG A 11 -4.59 -22.52 -9.77
CA ARG A 11 -5.41 -21.91 -8.72
C ARG A 11 -5.62 -20.43 -9.03
N LEU A 12 -6.86 -19.96 -8.92
CA LEU A 12 -7.18 -18.54 -8.96
C LEU A 12 -7.89 -18.09 -7.67
N ILE A 13 -7.67 -16.85 -7.27
CA ILE A 13 -8.46 -16.19 -6.23
C ILE A 13 -8.98 -14.88 -6.82
N ALA A 14 -10.28 -14.66 -6.70
CA ALA A 14 -10.92 -13.41 -7.05
C ALA A 14 -11.39 -12.70 -5.78
N ALA A 15 -11.16 -11.39 -5.66
CA ALA A 15 -11.65 -10.57 -4.56
C ALA A 15 -12.45 -9.37 -5.09
N TRP A 16 -13.57 -9.04 -4.46
CA TRP A 16 -14.43 -7.93 -4.87
C TRP A 16 -15.24 -7.37 -3.71
N VAL A 17 -15.74 -6.15 -3.88
CA VAL A 17 -16.65 -5.51 -2.94
C VAL A 17 -18.09 -5.74 -3.40
N GLN A 18 -18.96 -6.13 -2.48
CA GLN A 18 -20.40 -6.27 -2.75
C GLN A 18 -21.26 -5.67 -1.64
N PRO A 19 -22.51 -5.28 -1.95
CA PRO A 19 -23.51 -5.00 -0.93
C PRO A 19 -23.68 -6.19 0.02
N TRP A 20 -23.85 -5.93 1.32
CA TRP A 20 -24.04 -6.99 2.31
C TRP A 20 -25.27 -6.77 3.19
N THR A 21 -25.42 -5.58 3.76
CA THR A 21 -26.54 -5.26 4.64
C THR A 21 -26.88 -3.78 4.56
N SER A 22 -28.01 -3.37 5.11
CA SER A 22 -28.38 -1.96 5.25
C SER A 22 -28.65 -1.67 6.72
N VAL A 23 -28.06 -0.59 7.24
CA VAL A 23 -28.15 -0.25 8.67
C VAL A 23 -28.69 1.18 8.80
N ALA A 24 -29.81 1.35 9.51
CA ALA A 24 -30.30 2.66 9.90
C ALA A 24 -29.55 3.15 11.15
N ALA A 25 -29.07 4.40 11.13
CA ALA A 25 -28.35 4.97 12.28
C ALA A 25 -29.24 5.10 13.54
N ARG A 26 -30.55 5.22 13.34
CA ARG A 26 -31.57 5.30 14.39
C ARG A 26 -32.94 4.93 13.80
N PRO A 27 -33.95 4.57 14.62
CA PRO A 27 -35.30 4.33 14.15
C PRO A 27 -35.83 5.52 13.32
N GLY A 28 -36.37 5.24 12.13
CA GLY A 28 -36.89 6.25 11.20
C GLY A 28 -35.85 6.98 10.35
N ALA A 29 -34.54 6.75 10.54
CA ALA A 29 -33.51 7.29 9.65
C ALA A 29 -33.37 6.44 8.36
N ALA A 30 -32.91 7.08 7.29
CA ALA A 30 -32.56 6.37 6.06
C ALA A 30 -31.47 5.32 6.34
N ALA A 31 -31.68 4.10 5.85
CA ALA A 31 -30.71 3.03 5.99
C ALA A 31 -29.49 3.29 5.09
N THR A 32 -28.30 3.11 5.65
CA THR A 32 -27.04 3.20 4.91
C THR A 32 -26.66 1.82 4.41
N LEU A 33 -26.41 1.69 3.10
CA LEU A 33 -25.92 0.45 2.51
C LEU A 33 -24.50 0.17 2.99
N ARG A 34 -24.31 -0.98 3.63
CA ARG A 34 -23.01 -1.51 4.03
C ARG A 34 -22.50 -2.50 2.98
N ARG A 35 -21.21 -2.44 2.75
CA ARG A 35 -20.50 -3.21 1.75
C ARG A 35 -19.42 -4.04 2.42
N ARG A 36 -19.15 -5.21 1.86
CA ARG A 36 -18.17 -6.16 2.37
C ARG A 36 -17.19 -6.52 1.27
N LEU A 37 -15.91 -6.62 1.63
CA LEU A 37 -14.91 -7.26 0.81
C LEU A 37 -15.04 -8.78 0.96
N VAL A 38 -15.17 -9.48 -0.16
CA VAL A 38 -15.30 -10.94 -0.21
C VAL A 38 -14.30 -11.50 -1.22
N ALA A 39 -14.01 -12.80 -1.12
CA ALA A 39 -13.21 -13.49 -2.12
C ALA A 39 -13.68 -14.92 -2.36
N ALA A 40 -13.47 -15.43 -3.56
CA ALA A 40 -13.73 -16.82 -3.91
C ALA A 40 -12.48 -17.46 -4.54
N VAL A 41 -12.36 -18.78 -4.36
CA VAL A 41 -11.21 -19.56 -4.83
C VAL A 41 -11.66 -20.52 -5.92
N LEU A 42 -10.93 -20.51 -7.05
CA LEU A 42 -10.99 -21.56 -8.06
C LEU A 42 -9.86 -22.55 -7.76
N GLN A 43 -10.21 -23.77 -7.38
CA GLN A 43 -9.21 -24.81 -7.14
C GLN A 43 -8.57 -25.29 -8.46
N PRO A 44 -7.32 -25.79 -8.42
CA PRO A 44 -6.70 -26.45 -9.57
C PRO A 44 -7.62 -27.49 -10.23
N GLY A 45 -7.85 -27.35 -11.53
CA GLY A 45 -8.69 -28.25 -12.32
C GLY A 45 -10.21 -28.06 -12.17
N ALA A 46 -10.67 -27.15 -11.30
CA ALA A 46 -12.09 -26.83 -11.20
C ALA A 46 -12.55 -25.95 -12.38
N SER A 47 -13.84 -26.04 -12.72
CA SER A 47 -14.48 -25.24 -13.77
C SER A 47 -15.17 -23.98 -13.26
N GLY A 48 -15.26 -23.80 -11.94
CA GLY A 48 -15.95 -22.66 -11.32
C GLY A 48 -15.43 -22.32 -9.93
N PHE A 49 -15.53 -21.04 -9.57
CA PHE A 49 -15.18 -20.55 -8.25
C PHE A 49 -16.10 -21.16 -7.18
N GLY A 50 -15.53 -21.45 -6.01
CA GLY A 50 -16.31 -21.85 -4.84
C GLY A 50 -17.14 -20.68 -4.27
N GLU A 51 -17.80 -20.94 -3.14
CA GLU A 51 -18.61 -19.92 -2.47
C GLU A 51 -17.75 -18.72 -2.00
N PRO A 52 -18.27 -17.47 -2.12
CA PRO A 52 -17.59 -16.29 -1.62
C PRO A 52 -17.42 -16.32 -0.10
N GLN A 53 -16.18 -16.15 0.36
CA GLN A 53 -15.82 -16.02 1.77
C GLN A 53 -15.70 -14.54 2.16
N PRO A 54 -16.19 -14.14 3.34
CA PRO A 54 -16.03 -12.78 3.84
C PRO A 54 -14.57 -12.48 4.23
N ILE A 55 -14.09 -11.29 3.90
CA ILE A 55 -12.77 -10.78 4.31
C ILE A 55 -12.92 -9.71 5.40
N ASP A 56 -13.63 -8.61 5.10
CA ASP A 56 -13.78 -7.46 6.01
C ASP A 56 -15.01 -6.61 5.67
N ASP A 57 -15.55 -5.89 6.66
CA ASP A 57 -16.54 -4.82 6.45
C ASP A 57 -15.82 -3.56 5.95
N VAL A 58 -16.16 -3.11 4.75
CA VAL A 58 -15.58 -1.89 4.15
C VAL A 58 -16.50 -0.68 4.29
N GLY A 59 -17.54 -0.78 5.12
CA GLY A 59 -18.44 0.30 5.47
C GLY A 59 -19.36 0.68 4.32
N ASP A 60 -19.50 1.98 4.07
CA ASP A 60 -20.16 2.51 2.87
C ASP A 60 -19.26 2.43 1.62
N GLY A 61 -18.00 2.00 1.80
CA GLY A 61 -16.92 2.03 0.83
C GLY A 61 -17.23 1.26 -0.43
N ALA A 62 -17.84 1.93 -1.41
CA ALA A 62 -17.94 1.45 -2.78
C ALA A 62 -16.57 1.29 -3.47
N VAL A 63 -15.52 1.81 -2.84
CA VAL A 63 -14.22 2.09 -3.43
C VAL A 63 -13.12 1.57 -2.48
N ALA A 64 -13.07 0.26 -2.25
CA ALA A 64 -12.00 -0.35 -1.45
C ALA A 64 -10.71 -0.59 -2.25
N ASP A 65 -10.82 -0.56 -3.59
CA ASP A 65 -9.78 -0.80 -4.60
C ASP A 65 -8.69 -1.78 -4.13
N PRO A 66 -9.05 -3.08 -4.03
CA PRO A 66 -8.14 -4.08 -3.50
C PRO A 66 -6.98 -4.37 -4.47
N SER A 67 -5.85 -4.82 -3.94
CA SER A 67 -4.78 -5.50 -4.67
C SER A 67 -4.52 -6.87 -4.02
N LEU A 68 -4.34 -7.91 -4.84
CA LEU A 68 -4.34 -9.31 -4.41
C LEU A 68 -3.11 -10.03 -4.97
N ALA A 69 -2.46 -10.84 -4.14
CA ALA A 69 -1.32 -11.67 -4.55
C ALA A 69 -1.38 -13.06 -3.89
N ILE A 70 -0.96 -14.08 -4.63
CA ILE A 70 -0.88 -15.48 -4.16
C ILE A 70 0.59 -15.86 -4.04
N ALA A 71 0.96 -16.37 -2.87
CA ALA A 71 2.28 -16.87 -2.57
C ALA A 71 2.52 -18.25 -3.21
N PRO A 72 3.78 -18.66 -3.46
CA PRO A 72 4.09 -19.99 -3.96
C PRO A 72 3.58 -21.15 -3.10
N SER A 73 3.42 -20.94 -1.79
CA SER A 73 2.80 -21.91 -0.87
C SER A 73 1.29 -22.09 -1.04
N GLY A 74 0.65 -21.20 -1.79
CA GLY A 74 -0.80 -21.13 -1.93
C GLY A 74 -1.51 -20.26 -0.90
N ALA A 75 -0.78 -19.67 0.06
CA ALA A 75 -1.27 -18.57 0.87
C ALA A 75 -1.57 -17.35 -0.02
N ALA A 76 -2.49 -16.48 0.38
CA ALA A 76 -2.76 -15.25 -0.35
C ALA A 76 -2.85 -14.05 0.58
N LEU A 77 -2.61 -12.88 0.04
CA LEU A 77 -2.73 -11.60 0.73
C LEU A 77 -3.59 -10.68 -0.12
N VAL A 78 -4.44 -9.89 0.52
CA VAL A 78 -5.18 -8.80 -0.10
C VAL A 78 -4.93 -7.53 0.69
N VAL A 79 -4.58 -6.44 0.00
CA VAL A 79 -4.51 -5.09 0.56
C VAL A 79 -5.65 -4.26 0.01
N TYR A 80 -6.27 -3.41 0.83
CA TYR A 80 -7.42 -2.61 0.43
C TYR A 80 -7.54 -1.37 1.31
N ARG A 81 -8.33 -0.40 0.87
CA ARG A 81 -8.63 0.83 1.62
C ARG A 81 -10.00 0.75 2.29
N VAL A 82 -10.12 1.30 3.49
CA VAL A 82 -11.38 1.41 4.23
C VAL A 82 -11.52 2.83 4.75
N VAL A 83 -12.61 3.51 4.39
CA VAL A 83 -12.97 4.79 5.00
C VAL A 83 -13.52 4.50 6.39
N THR A 84 -12.84 4.96 7.44
CA THR A 84 -13.21 4.66 8.84
C THR A 84 -14.10 5.72 9.46
N ASP A 85 -14.08 6.93 8.91
CA ASP A 85 -14.95 8.02 9.31
C ASP A 85 -15.13 8.95 8.10
N PRO A 86 -16.35 9.03 7.53
CA PRO A 86 -16.62 10.05 6.54
C PRO A 86 -16.64 11.39 7.26
N LEU A 87 -15.55 12.16 7.12
CA LEU A 87 -15.51 13.58 7.49
C LEU A 87 -16.61 14.30 6.71
N THR A 88 -17.80 14.34 7.30
CA THR A 88 -19.01 14.84 6.68
C THR A 88 -19.08 16.33 6.97
N PRO A 89 -19.10 17.20 5.94
CA PRO A 89 -19.26 18.63 6.16
C PRO A 89 -20.56 18.89 6.93
N GLY A 90 -20.46 19.53 8.11
CA GLY A 90 -21.61 19.93 8.92
C GLY A 90 -21.98 19.02 10.10
N LEU A 91 -21.37 17.84 10.25
CA LEU A 91 -21.48 17.00 11.44
C LEU A 91 -20.15 17.05 12.20
N VAL A 92 -19.95 18.14 12.96
CA VAL A 92 -18.75 18.35 13.79
C VAL A 92 -18.85 17.46 15.03
N THR A 93 -18.37 16.23 14.93
CA THR A 93 -18.03 15.41 16.12
C THR A 93 -16.59 14.91 16.09
N THR A 94 -15.86 15.06 14.97
CA THR A 94 -14.42 14.81 14.94
C THR A 94 -13.64 16.13 14.89
N THR A 95 -12.82 16.36 15.90
CA THR A 95 -11.91 17.50 16.07
C THR A 95 -10.74 17.53 15.07
N ARG A 96 -10.77 16.69 14.03
CA ARG A 96 -9.64 16.52 13.13
C ARG A 96 -9.89 17.23 11.80
N THR A 97 -9.14 18.31 11.60
CA THR A 97 -9.10 19.06 10.35
C THR A 97 -8.44 18.21 9.25
N PRO A 98 -9.10 18.01 8.09
CA PRO A 98 -8.47 17.36 6.94
C PRO A 98 -7.20 18.08 6.51
N MET A 99 -6.16 17.34 6.14
CA MET A 99 -4.92 17.93 5.59
C MET A 99 -5.15 18.62 4.25
N ARG A 100 -6.06 18.09 3.42
CA ARG A 100 -6.58 18.75 2.22
C ARG A 100 -8.10 18.60 2.12
N THR A 101 -8.74 19.56 1.47
CA THR A 101 -10.15 19.48 1.13
C THR A 101 -10.46 18.18 0.38
N GLY A 102 -11.46 17.43 0.86
CA GLY A 102 -11.89 16.17 0.25
C GLY A 102 -11.18 14.92 0.78
N ASP A 103 -10.15 15.07 1.63
CA ASP A 103 -9.54 13.94 2.32
C ASP A 103 -10.53 13.26 3.29
N ALA A 104 -10.24 12.00 3.63
CA ALA A 104 -11.00 11.21 4.60
C ALA A 104 -10.07 10.45 5.54
N LEU A 105 -10.57 9.98 6.68
CA LEU A 105 -9.84 9.00 7.49
C LEU A 105 -9.92 7.65 6.78
N VAL A 106 -8.75 7.16 6.35
CA VAL A 106 -8.62 5.92 5.59
C VAL A 106 -7.63 5.00 6.29
N ASP A 107 -8.04 3.77 6.55
CA ASP A 107 -7.13 2.67 6.85
C ASP A 107 -6.77 1.96 5.54
N VAL A 108 -5.49 1.73 5.29
CA VAL A 108 -4.99 0.74 4.34
C VAL A 108 -4.81 -0.55 5.11
N ARG A 109 -5.61 -1.58 4.83
CA ARG A 109 -5.64 -2.85 5.58
C ARG A 109 -5.14 -4.00 4.75
N ILE A 110 -4.62 -5.03 5.44
CA ILE A 110 -4.27 -6.30 4.82
C ILE A 110 -5.07 -7.44 5.48
N ALA A 111 -5.50 -8.40 4.67
CA ALA A 111 -5.97 -9.70 5.14
C ALA A 111 -5.18 -10.83 4.45
N ARG A 112 -5.08 -11.96 5.15
CA ARG A 112 -4.34 -13.16 4.71
C ARG A 112 -5.28 -14.35 4.58
N PHE A 113 -5.16 -15.09 3.49
CA PHE A 113 -5.74 -16.40 3.29
C PHE A 113 -4.73 -17.49 3.65
N ASN A 114 -5.09 -18.37 4.58
CA ASN A 114 -4.23 -19.48 5.02
C ASN A 114 -4.49 -20.81 4.29
N GLY A 115 -5.29 -20.78 3.21
CA GLY A 115 -5.73 -21.99 2.50
C GLY A 115 -7.16 -22.43 2.86
N VAL A 116 -7.69 -21.94 4.00
CA VAL A 116 -9.03 -22.30 4.49
C VAL A 116 -9.90 -21.06 4.68
N ALA A 117 -9.36 -20.03 5.36
CA ALA A 117 -10.10 -18.84 5.72
C ALA A 117 -9.23 -17.57 5.61
N TRP A 118 -9.90 -16.43 5.57
CA TRP A 118 -9.30 -15.11 5.63
C TRP A 118 -9.19 -14.62 7.07
N SER A 119 -8.06 -13.99 7.41
CA SER A 119 -7.83 -13.33 8.69
C SER A 119 -7.24 -11.94 8.46
N SER A 120 -7.75 -10.92 9.16
CA SER A 120 -7.18 -9.57 9.11
C SER A 120 -5.80 -9.53 9.76
N LEU A 121 -4.86 -8.82 9.13
CA LEU A 121 -3.56 -8.46 9.70
C LEU A 121 -3.55 -7.02 10.26
N GLY A 122 -4.63 -6.26 10.06
CA GLY A 122 -4.75 -4.88 10.52
C GLY A 122 -4.33 -3.83 9.49
N ALA A 123 -4.18 -2.59 9.95
CA ALA A 123 -3.83 -1.43 9.12
C ALA A 123 -2.31 -1.27 8.98
N VAL A 124 -1.85 -0.96 7.77
CA VAL A 124 -0.42 -0.77 7.45
C VAL A 124 0.02 0.69 7.55
N ASN A 125 -0.91 1.62 7.72
CA ASN A 125 -0.60 3.04 7.89
C ASN A 125 0.44 3.28 8.99
N ARG A 126 1.13 4.42 8.94
CA ARG A 126 1.99 4.81 10.07
C ARG A 126 1.17 5.26 11.25
N ALA A 127 0.11 6.01 10.97
CA ALA A 127 -0.76 6.61 11.97
C ALA A 127 -2.23 6.28 11.61
N PRO A 128 -2.65 5.01 11.76
CA PRO A 128 -3.99 4.57 11.37
C PRO A 128 -5.05 5.37 12.13
N ARG A 129 -6.09 5.80 11.41
CA ARG A 129 -7.14 6.69 11.93
C ARG A 129 -6.60 7.97 12.57
N GLN A 130 -5.40 8.43 12.21
CA GLN A 130 -4.83 9.69 12.72
C GLN A 130 -4.56 10.72 11.63
N VAL A 131 -4.14 10.27 10.45
CA VAL A 131 -3.87 11.13 9.31
C VAL A 131 -4.98 10.96 8.28
N THR A 132 -5.48 12.07 7.74
CA THR A 132 -6.45 12.02 6.64
C THR A 132 -5.70 11.79 5.33
N MET A 133 -6.30 11.02 4.42
CA MET A 133 -5.71 10.65 3.14
C MET A 133 -6.66 11.00 2.01
N ARG A 134 -6.13 11.04 0.78
CA ARG A 134 -6.97 11.11 -0.42
C ARG A 134 -8.02 10.01 -0.36
N ARG A 135 -9.27 10.36 -0.68
CA ARG A 135 -10.35 9.37 -0.78
C ARG A 135 -9.94 8.23 -1.71
N PRO A 136 -10.28 6.97 -1.37
CA PRO A 136 -9.95 5.84 -2.22
C PRO A 136 -10.46 6.03 -3.65
N THR A 137 -9.61 5.72 -4.62
CA THR A 137 -9.91 5.64 -6.05
C THR A 137 -8.96 4.62 -6.69
N ALA A 138 -9.31 4.10 -7.86
CA ALA A 138 -8.42 3.20 -8.60
C ALA A 138 -7.01 3.79 -8.81
N ALA A 139 -6.91 5.11 -9.00
CA ALA A 139 -5.66 5.84 -9.18
C ALA A 139 -4.77 5.93 -7.92
N ASN A 140 -5.27 5.56 -6.75
CA ASN A 140 -4.52 5.53 -5.49
C ASN A 140 -4.53 4.16 -4.80
N THR A 141 -4.77 3.10 -5.59
CA THR A 141 -4.78 1.71 -5.12
C THR A 141 -3.44 1.34 -4.45
N PRO A 142 -3.44 0.76 -3.23
CA PRO A 142 -2.23 0.20 -2.64
C PRO A 142 -1.71 -0.99 -3.48
N ALA A 143 -0.39 -1.18 -3.51
CA ALA A 143 0.25 -2.28 -4.21
C ALA A 143 0.72 -3.34 -3.23
N LEU A 144 0.56 -4.61 -3.61
CA LEU A 144 0.98 -5.77 -2.85
C LEU A 144 1.70 -6.73 -3.78
N ALA A 145 2.81 -7.29 -3.31
CA ALA A 145 3.56 -8.28 -4.04
C ALA A 145 4.10 -9.36 -3.09
N VAL A 146 4.18 -10.58 -3.60
CA VAL A 146 4.74 -11.74 -2.89
C VAL A 146 5.79 -12.38 -3.79
N GLY A 147 6.99 -12.58 -3.25
CA GLY A 147 8.13 -13.20 -3.92
C GLY A 147 8.31 -14.67 -3.56
N ALA A 148 9.51 -15.19 -3.82
CA ALA A 148 9.88 -16.53 -3.41
C ALA A 148 9.91 -16.65 -1.87
N GLY A 149 9.63 -17.84 -1.34
CA GLY A 149 9.63 -18.09 0.11
C GLY A 149 8.56 -17.33 0.89
N ASP A 150 7.47 -16.92 0.22
CA ASP A 150 6.36 -16.15 0.78
C ASP A 150 6.75 -14.77 1.34
N ALA A 151 7.93 -14.26 0.97
CA ALA A 151 8.34 -12.90 1.29
C ALA A 151 7.38 -11.90 0.65
N ALA A 152 6.75 -11.05 1.45
CA ALA A 152 5.73 -10.14 0.98
C ALA A 152 6.05 -8.69 1.35
N ALA A 153 5.60 -7.77 0.50
CA ALA A 153 5.68 -6.35 0.74
C ALA A 153 4.41 -5.66 0.29
N VAL A 154 4.09 -4.55 0.95
CA VAL A 154 3.01 -3.65 0.60
C VAL A 154 3.58 -2.24 0.41
N ALA A 155 3.07 -1.51 -0.57
CA ALA A 155 3.34 -0.11 -0.78
C ALA A 155 2.03 0.67 -0.90
N TRP A 156 1.96 1.84 -0.29
CA TRP A 156 0.76 2.67 -0.30
C TRP A 156 1.11 4.15 -0.31
N GLN A 157 0.16 4.98 -0.72
CA GLN A 157 0.27 6.43 -0.56
C GLN A 157 -0.22 6.84 0.82
N GLU A 158 0.52 7.64 1.57
CA GLU A 158 0.07 8.29 2.81
C GLU A 158 0.72 9.67 2.93
N PRO A 159 -0.02 10.71 3.35
CA PRO A 159 0.53 12.05 3.48
C PRO A 159 1.67 12.15 4.51
N ASP A 160 2.66 12.99 4.19
CA ASP A 160 3.64 13.49 5.16
C ASP A 160 3.06 14.66 5.99
N ALA A 161 3.90 15.30 6.81
CA ALA A 161 3.50 16.42 7.67
C ALA A 161 3.00 17.64 6.89
N ASP A 162 3.32 17.77 5.61
CA ASP A 162 2.89 18.86 4.74
C ASP A 162 1.65 18.51 3.91
N GLY A 163 1.09 17.32 4.13
CA GLY A 163 -0.07 16.83 3.42
C GLY A 163 0.24 16.33 2.00
N VAL A 164 1.51 16.16 1.64
CA VAL A 164 1.94 15.61 0.35
C VAL A 164 1.88 14.09 0.42
N ALA A 165 1.12 13.46 -0.48
CA ALA A 165 1.00 12.00 -0.50
C ALA A 165 2.33 11.36 -0.92
N ARG A 166 2.99 10.68 0.02
CA ARG A 166 4.26 9.96 -0.20
C ARG A 166 4.00 8.48 -0.39
N ILE A 167 4.92 7.79 -1.06
CA ILE A 167 4.95 6.33 -1.11
C ILE A 167 5.66 5.81 0.13
N TRP A 168 4.93 4.99 0.89
CA TRP A 168 5.42 4.24 2.02
C TRP A 168 5.37 2.76 1.70
N ALA A 169 6.21 1.97 2.34
CA ALA A 169 6.17 0.53 2.22
C ALA A 169 6.48 -0.18 3.53
N ARG A 170 6.00 -1.42 3.65
CA ARG A 170 6.27 -2.33 4.76
C ARG A 170 6.52 -3.73 4.24
N ARG A 171 7.33 -4.47 4.98
CA ARG A 171 7.36 -5.94 4.92
C ARG A 171 6.09 -6.51 5.54
N VAL A 172 5.58 -7.57 4.95
CA VAL A 172 4.43 -8.31 5.48
C VAL A 172 4.94 -9.66 5.96
N PHE A 173 4.73 -9.93 7.25
CA PHE A 173 5.06 -11.18 7.91
C PHE A 173 3.79 -11.96 8.24
N SER A 174 3.94 -13.18 8.76
CA SER A 174 2.81 -14.05 9.06
C SER A 174 1.82 -13.48 10.07
N SER A 175 2.29 -12.66 11.01
CA SER A 175 1.53 -12.13 12.15
C SER A 175 1.54 -10.60 12.24
N GLY A 176 2.07 -9.88 11.24
CA GLY A 176 2.17 -8.43 11.31
C GLY A 176 3.03 -7.82 10.22
N PHE A 177 3.54 -6.62 10.48
CA PHE A 177 4.27 -5.83 9.50
C PHE A 177 5.60 -5.33 10.05
N GLY A 178 6.58 -5.14 9.16
CA GLY A 178 7.82 -4.42 9.49
C GLY A 178 7.57 -2.92 9.70
N ALA A 179 8.63 -2.17 10.03
CA ALA A 179 8.58 -0.71 10.10
C ALA A 179 8.16 -0.11 8.74
N ALA A 180 7.47 1.04 8.78
CA ALA A 180 7.14 1.77 7.57
C ALA A 180 8.36 2.56 7.09
N SER A 181 8.76 2.32 5.84
CA SER A 181 9.86 3.02 5.20
C SER A 181 9.31 3.93 4.10
N GLN A 182 9.71 5.19 4.09
CA GLN A 182 9.35 6.12 3.02
C GLN A 182 10.15 5.77 1.77
N LEU A 183 9.47 5.47 0.67
CA LEU A 183 10.10 5.19 -0.62
C LEU A 183 10.14 6.40 -1.53
N SER A 184 9.15 7.30 -1.52
CA SER A 184 9.21 8.51 -2.35
C SER A 184 10.10 9.59 -1.74
N PRO A 185 10.86 10.36 -2.53
CA PRO A 185 11.67 11.44 -2.00
C PRO A 185 10.83 12.59 -1.43
N SER A 186 11.36 13.28 -0.42
CA SER A 186 10.81 14.56 0.07
C SER A 186 11.39 15.77 -0.67
N SER A 187 12.53 15.60 -1.33
CA SER A 187 13.23 16.62 -2.13
C SER A 187 13.92 16.00 -3.35
N LEU A 188 14.13 16.80 -4.40
CA LEU A 188 14.90 16.46 -5.59
C LEU A 188 15.99 17.51 -5.76
N GLY A 189 17.23 17.14 -5.44
CA GLY A 189 18.30 18.11 -5.25
C GLY A 189 17.97 19.05 -4.08
N ALA A 190 18.00 20.37 -4.34
CA ALA A 190 17.67 21.39 -3.34
C ALA A 190 16.17 21.71 -3.28
N GLU A 191 15.37 21.25 -4.24
CA GLU A 191 13.94 21.59 -4.30
C GLU A 191 13.09 20.59 -3.51
N ARG A 192 12.12 21.12 -2.77
CA ARG A 192 11.13 20.29 -2.06
C ARG A 192 10.10 19.75 -3.04
N VAL A 193 9.79 18.46 -2.95
CA VAL A 193 8.69 17.85 -3.70
C VAL A 193 7.37 18.21 -3.03
N THR A 194 6.55 19.02 -3.70
CA THR A 194 5.23 19.47 -3.22
C THR A 194 4.05 18.71 -3.86
N ALA A 195 4.30 18.00 -4.96
CA ALA A 195 3.31 17.18 -5.63
C ALA A 195 3.16 15.81 -4.98
N ASP A 196 1.93 15.27 -4.99
CA ASP A 196 1.65 13.90 -4.58
C ASP A 196 2.38 12.91 -5.52
N ALA A 197 2.89 11.83 -4.95
CA ALA A 197 3.29 10.66 -5.73
C ALA A 197 2.05 9.89 -6.17
N ASP A 198 2.07 9.28 -7.35
CA ASP A 198 1.00 8.39 -7.86
C ASP A 198 1.01 7.01 -7.20
N ALA A 199 -0.03 6.20 -7.40
CA ALA A 199 -0.05 4.81 -6.94
C ALA A 199 1.20 4.04 -7.41
N PRO A 200 1.83 3.25 -6.52
CA PRO A 200 3.03 2.50 -6.87
C PRO A 200 2.68 1.21 -7.63
N ALA A 201 3.61 0.74 -8.44
CA ALA A 201 3.73 -0.67 -8.80
C ALA A 201 4.78 -1.32 -7.90
N LEU A 202 4.61 -2.59 -7.52
CA LEU A 202 5.48 -3.26 -6.56
C LEU A 202 5.88 -4.65 -7.04
N ALA A 203 7.15 -5.00 -6.86
CA ALA A 203 7.68 -6.34 -7.10
C ALA A 203 8.54 -6.80 -5.92
N VAL A 204 8.60 -8.10 -5.67
CA VAL A 204 9.47 -8.72 -4.65
C VAL A 204 10.36 -9.77 -5.31
N ALA A 205 11.67 -9.61 -5.17
CA ALA A 205 12.68 -10.52 -5.67
C ALA A 205 12.84 -11.76 -4.78
N GLY A 206 13.54 -12.79 -5.28
CA GLY A 206 13.72 -14.06 -4.57
C GLY A 206 14.53 -13.98 -3.27
N ASN A 207 15.37 -12.96 -3.13
CA ASN A 207 16.11 -12.63 -1.89
C ASN A 207 15.27 -11.80 -0.91
N ALA A 208 13.95 -11.82 -1.07
CA ALA A 208 12.99 -10.97 -0.39
C ALA A 208 13.12 -9.47 -0.66
N GLN A 209 14.06 -8.92 -1.45
CA GLN A 209 14.12 -7.47 -1.71
C GLN A 209 12.86 -6.98 -2.44
N ALA A 210 12.26 -5.85 -2.02
CA ALA A 210 11.11 -5.28 -2.74
C ALA A 210 11.50 -3.99 -3.47
N VAL A 211 10.92 -3.76 -4.64
CA VAL A 211 11.14 -2.56 -5.45
C VAL A 211 9.77 -1.96 -5.79
N ALA A 212 9.58 -0.69 -5.43
CA ALA A 212 8.39 0.07 -5.80
C ALA A 212 8.74 1.07 -6.89
N ALA A 213 7.98 1.05 -7.98
CA ALA A 213 8.05 2.05 -9.04
C ALA A 213 6.84 2.99 -8.95
N PHE A 214 7.06 4.30 -9.06
CA PHE A 214 5.99 5.31 -8.94
C PHE A 214 6.38 6.59 -9.67
N ARG A 215 5.38 7.40 -10.01
CA ARG A 215 5.58 8.73 -10.59
C ARG A 215 5.42 9.81 -9.52
N VAL A 216 6.22 10.86 -9.59
CA VAL A 216 6.05 12.10 -8.82
C VAL A 216 5.85 13.25 -9.81
N GLY A 217 4.79 14.04 -9.63
CA GLY A 217 4.50 15.21 -10.48
C GLY A 217 5.31 16.46 -10.10
N GLY A 218 5.03 17.57 -10.79
CA GLY A 218 5.63 18.89 -10.50
C GLY A 218 6.96 19.17 -11.21
N ALA A 219 7.54 20.34 -10.94
CA ALA A 219 8.87 20.71 -11.44
C ALA A 219 9.91 19.70 -10.90
N GLY A 220 10.73 19.15 -11.79
CA GLY A 220 11.66 18.07 -11.45
C GLY A 220 11.02 16.68 -11.27
N GLY A 221 9.71 16.53 -11.50
CA GLY A 221 9.01 15.24 -11.41
C GLY A 221 9.55 14.18 -12.38
N GLY A 222 9.20 12.92 -12.12
CA GLY A 222 9.71 11.78 -12.88
C GLY A 222 9.18 10.44 -12.40
N ILE A 223 9.70 9.36 -12.99
CA ILE A 223 9.47 7.99 -12.56
C ILE A 223 10.64 7.56 -11.68
N PHE A 224 10.33 7.03 -10.51
CA PHE A 224 11.29 6.57 -9.51
C PHE A 224 11.11 5.08 -9.28
N ALA A 225 12.21 4.38 -9.02
CA ALA A 225 12.21 2.98 -8.60
C ALA A 225 13.09 2.83 -7.35
N ASN A 226 12.46 2.71 -6.20
CA ASN A 226 13.14 2.68 -4.90
C ASN A 226 12.92 1.35 -4.20
N GLN A 227 13.92 0.94 -3.43
CA GLN A 227 14.00 -0.38 -2.83
C GLN A 227 13.63 -0.34 -1.35
N LEU A 228 12.89 -1.34 -0.92
CA LEU A 228 12.76 -1.70 0.49
C LEU A 228 13.77 -2.81 0.78
N ALA A 229 14.72 -2.54 1.68
CA ALA A 229 15.79 -3.49 1.99
C ALA A 229 15.23 -4.81 2.57
N ALA A 230 15.97 -5.91 2.38
CA ALA A 230 15.60 -7.20 2.97
C ALA A 230 15.83 -7.23 4.49
N GLY A 231 16.76 -6.41 4.99
CA GLY A 231 17.19 -6.36 6.39
C GLY A 231 16.33 -5.52 7.33
N ASP A 232 15.19 -4.98 6.89
CA ASP A 232 14.25 -4.27 7.77
C ASP A 232 13.55 -5.30 8.68
N THR A 233 14.27 -5.76 9.71
CA THR A 233 13.83 -6.77 10.67
C THR A 233 12.92 -6.14 11.72
N GLY A 234 11.66 -5.88 11.37
CA GLY A 234 10.51 -5.81 12.31
C GLY A 234 10.52 -4.83 13.49
N ALA A 235 11.63 -4.16 13.80
CA ALA A 235 11.80 -3.33 14.99
C ALA A 235 12.00 -1.88 14.55
N SER A 236 11.02 -1.04 14.85
CA SER A 236 11.11 0.40 14.65
C SER A 236 12.19 0.99 15.56
N SER A 237 13.19 1.63 14.97
CA SER A 237 13.79 2.81 15.58
C SER A 237 13.68 3.93 14.56
N ASP A 238 13.13 5.06 14.99
CA ASP A 238 12.99 6.26 14.18
C ASP A 238 14.39 6.72 13.72
N ALA A 239 14.73 6.42 12.46
CA ALA A 239 15.89 6.97 11.80
C ALA A 239 15.41 7.63 10.50
N GLY A 240 15.38 8.96 10.52
CA GLY A 240 15.05 9.79 9.36
C GLY A 240 15.87 9.37 8.15
N ALA A 241 15.18 9.03 7.06
CA ALA A 241 15.80 8.77 5.77
C ALA A 241 16.34 10.09 5.18
N GLY A 242 17.58 10.42 5.55
CA GLY A 242 18.39 11.40 4.84
C GLY A 242 18.83 10.80 3.50
N GLY A 243 18.11 11.12 2.42
CA GLY A 243 18.55 10.82 1.07
C GLY A 243 19.67 11.79 0.67
N SER A 244 20.93 11.36 0.70
CA SER A 244 22.02 12.06 0.04
C SER A 244 22.01 11.70 -1.45
N GLY A 245 21.68 12.69 -2.29
CA GLY A 245 21.86 12.59 -3.73
C GLY A 245 23.34 12.65 -4.08
N ALA A 246 23.88 11.57 -4.64
CA ALA A 246 25.21 11.61 -5.26
C ALA A 246 25.11 12.29 -6.63
N GLY A 247 25.54 13.55 -6.68
CA GLY A 247 25.84 14.24 -7.93
C GLY A 247 27.01 13.57 -8.65
N ALA A 248 26.89 13.40 -9.96
CA ALA A 248 27.99 12.96 -10.81
C ALA A 248 29.09 14.03 -10.80
N GLY A 249 30.29 13.68 -10.31
CA GLY A 249 31.46 14.55 -10.39
C GLY A 249 32.73 13.90 -9.84
N GLY A 250 33.71 13.68 -10.70
CA GLY A 250 35.13 13.66 -10.33
C GLY A 250 35.76 12.30 -10.06
N SER A 251 36.50 11.80 -11.06
CA SER A 251 37.51 10.76 -10.91
C SER A 251 38.62 11.17 -9.94
N GLY A 252 38.85 10.37 -8.89
CA GLY A 252 40.00 10.49 -8.00
C GLY A 252 40.26 9.17 -7.28
N ALA A 253 41.37 8.51 -7.61
CA ALA A 253 41.80 7.26 -6.98
C ALA A 253 42.20 7.49 -5.52
N GLY A 254 41.71 6.62 -4.62
CA GLY A 254 42.12 6.60 -3.21
C GLY A 254 41.56 5.37 -2.50
N ALA A 255 42.44 4.43 -2.21
CA ALA A 255 42.14 3.21 -1.46
C ALA A 255 41.99 3.51 0.04
N GLY A 256 40.99 2.90 0.69
CA GLY A 256 40.83 2.92 2.15
C GLY A 256 39.50 2.29 2.57
N GLY A 257 39.57 1.12 3.19
CA GLY A 257 38.40 0.32 3.57
C GLY A 257 37.56 0.92 4.70
N GLY A 258 36.25 0.68 4.61
CA GLY A 258 35.28 0.93 5.67
C GLY A 258 33.94 0.32 5.27
N ALA A 259 33.50 -0.71 5.99
CA ALA A 259 32.19 -1.33 5.79
C ALA A 259 31.09 -0.35 6.26
N GLY A 260 30.59 0.46 5.33
CA GLY A 260 29.46 1.35 5.53
C GLY A 260 28.15 0.68 5.14
N SER A 261 27.17 0.76 6.04
CA SER A 261 25.76 0.43 5.82
C SER A 261 25.25 1.11 4.55
N GLY A 262 24.81 0.32 3.59
CA GLY A 262 24.42 0.78 2.26
C GLY A 262 23.12 1.60 2.30
N SER A 263 23.25 2.92 2.11
CA SER A 263 22.14 3.77 1.67
C SER A 263 21.70 3.28 0.29
N GLY A 264 20.47 2.78 0.18
CA GLY A 264 19.91 2.34 -1.10
C GLY A 264 19.88 3.50 -2.09
N ALA A 265 20.74 3.44 -3.10
CA ALA A 265 20.69 4.35 -4.23
C ALA A 265 19.38 4.09 -4.99
N GLY A 266 18.45 5.05 -4.94
CA GLY A 266 17.30 5.06 -5.81
C GLY A 266 17.77 5.24 -7.25
N ALA A 267 17.41 4.30 -8.13
CA ALA A 267 17.68 4.45 -9.55
C ALA A 267 16.59 5.35 -10.14
N VAL A 268 16.97 6.54 -10.59
CA VAL A 268 16.10 7.37 -11.42
C VAL A 268 16.23 6.84 -12.85
N VAL A 269 15.20 6.13 -13.32
CA VAL A 269 15.08 5.84 -14.75
C VAL A 269 14.52 7.09 -15.40
N GLY A 270 15.41 7.98 -15.83
CA GLY A 270 15.05 9.20 -16.54
C GLY A 270 14.49 8.85 -17.92
N TRP A 271 13.16 8.80 -18.05
CA TRP A 271 12.49 8.80 -19.35
C TRP A 271 12.13 10.26 -19.70
N ARG A 272 12.80 10.82 -20.70
CA ARG A 272 12.39 12.09 -21.29
C ARG A 272 11.39 11.77 -22.41
N PRO A 273 10.14 12.26 -22.38
CA PRO A 273 9.29 12.23 -23.56
C PRO A 273 9.99 13.00 -24.68
N ALA A 274 9.98 12.42 -25.88
CA ALA A 274 10.42 13.07 -27.11
C ALA A 274 9.52 14.26 -27.46
#